data_AF-A0A1L9B0L9-F1
#
_entry.id   AF-A0A1L9B0L9-F1
#
_cell.length_a   1.000
_cell.length_b   1.000
_cell.length_c   1.000
_cell.angle_alpha   90.00
_cell.angle_beta   90.00
_cell.angle_gamma   90.00
#
_symmetry.space_group_name_H-M   'P 1'
#
loop_
_entity.id
_entity.type
_entity.pdbx_description
1 polymer ?
#
loop_
_entity_poly.entity_id
_entity_poly.type
_entity_poly.pdbx_seq_one_letter_code
_entity_poly.pdbx_strand_id
1 'polypeptide(L)'
;MRPASLLLALVSSCLVSLSPAHAFPIAPETLWGLARSAELVVLAEVTSREPAPEPKREQTSDGLASGVSLPEEIARLRVLEVWKGPKLDEVAVRFEAEVLCPAPPSYTPGQRVIAFLMQDQGEWYTAGLSYGTRHAPDTSTEAAYRTAVREAVAAEDSDAGRIDWGLRAAAHPELRWDGLYGLATLSTPLTRAQQQRLARSFISAPSLDGTLTMTLELLATYPSARLDAVVASALEELLGGDDPESANVSEQGWVPQALDLFATRLGRPTAVRKRMSVAVAIRSEARKQKKFPNSKQISLEHARRMRREWRELKRELHLAPTPLPQRAAPEP
;
A
#
# COMPACT_ATOMS: atom_id res chain seq x y z
N MET A 1 12.52 73.76 -3.57
CA MET A 1 12.82 72.88 -4.73
C MET A 1 13.82 71.82 -4.32
N ARG A 2 13.40 70.55 -4.29
CA ARG A 2 14.12 69.31 -4.69
C ARG A 2 13.48 68.09 -3.99
N PRO A 3 12.68 67.27 -4.70
CA PRO A 3 12.34 65.92 -4.29
C PRO A 3 13.22 64.93 -5.06
N ALA A 4 14.00 64.11 -4.37
CA ALA A 4 14.64 62.94 -4.97
C ALA A 4 14.88 61.92 -3.86
N SER A 5 14.72 60.63 -4.21
CA SER A 5 15.10 59.45 -3.41
C SER A 5 14.02 58.76 -2.58
N LEU A 6 12.84 58.50 -3.16
CA LEU A 6 11.81 57.64 -2.55
C LEU A 6 11.14 56.75 -3.61
N LEU A 7 11.92 55.95 -4.36
CA LEU A 7 11.37 55.08 -5.41
C LEU A 7 12.17 53.80 -5.69
N LEU A 8 13.01 53.32 -4.74
CA LEU A 8 13.84 52.13 -4.94
C LEU A 8 13.71 51.05 -3.84
N ALA A 9 12.62 51.05 -3.06
CA ALA A 9 12.42 50.08 -1.96
C ALA A 9 11.20 49.15 -2.14
N LEU A 10 10.55 49.13 -3.31
CA LEU A 10 9.29 48.40 -3.52
C LEU A 10 9.33 47.24 -4.52
N VAL A 11 10.51 46.86 -5.03
CA VAL A 11 10.66 45.75 -6.01
C VAL A 11 11.26 44.48 -5.39
N SER A 12 11.67 44.49 -4.12
CA SER A 12 12.38 43.36 -3.48
C SER A 12 11.52 42.43 -2.60
N SER A 13 10.19 42.61 -2.53
CA SER A 13 9.29 41.78 -1.68
C SER A 13 8.41 40.77 -2.43
N CYS A 14 8.57 40.62 -3.75
CA CYS A 14 7.86 39.58 -4.53
C CYS A 14 8.75 38.38 -4.90
N LEU A 15 9.82 38.11 -4.14
CA LEU A 15 10.36 36.76 -4.04
C LEU A 15 9.46 35.95 -3.11
N VAL A 16 8.21 35.76 -3.55
CA VAL A 16 7.29 34.76 -3.01
C VAL A 16 8.07 33.46 -3.03
N SER A 17 8.38 32.96 -1.84
CA SER A 17 8.97 31.64 -1.65
C SER A 17 8.01 30.63 -2.28
N LEU A 18 8.25 30.29 -3.54
CA LEU A 18 7.62 29.17 -4.20
C LEU A 18 8.11 27.95 -3.43
N SER A 19 7.40 27.61 -2.36
CA SER A 19 7.56 26.35 -1.68
C SER A 19 7.47 25.30 -2.77
N PRO A 20 8.53 24.49 -2.99
CA PRO A 20 8.49 23.45 -4.00
C PRO A 20 7.20 22.66 -3.82
N ALA A 21 6.37 22.64 -4.86
CA ALA A 21 5.15 21.86 -4.91
C ALA A 21 5.54 20.39 -4.86
N HIS A 22 5.76 19.88 -3.66
CA HIS A 22 5.87 18.46 -3.40
C HIS A 22 4.44 17.96 -3.51
N ALA A 23 4.10 17.33 -4.64
CA ALA A 23 2.97 16.44 -4.70
C ALA A 23 3.27 15.33 -3.69
N PHE A 24 2.80 15.51 -2.45
CA PHE A 24 2.86 14.47 -1.44
C PHE A 24 2.14 13.26 -2.01
N PRO A 25 2.71 12.05 -1.89
CA PRO A 25 2.00 10.86 -2.34
C PRO A 25 0.64 10.83 -1.65
N ILE A 26 -0.41 10.61 -2.43
CA ILE A 26 -1.76 10.44 -1.91
C ILE A 26 -1.71 9.28 -0.91
N ALA A 27 -2.16 9.54 0.31
CA ALA A 27 -2.14 8.54 1.36
C ALA A 27 -2.94 7.31 0.90
N PRO A 28 -2.37 6.09 0.98
CA PRO A 28 -3.11 4.87 0.73
C PRO A 28 -4.40 4.78 1.56
N GLU A 29 -5.47 4.31 0.94
CA GLU A 29 -6.75 4.08 1.61
C GLU A 29 -6.86 2.63 2.10
N THR A 30 -7.15 2.47 3.40
CA THR A 30 -7.36 1.15 4.02
C THR A 30 -8.80 0.70 3.87
N LEU A 31 -9.04 -0.60 4.00
CA LEU A 31 -10.36 -1.20 4.06
C LEU A 31 -11.26 -0.55 5.13
N TRP A 32 -10.70 -0.12 6.27
CA TRP A 32 -11.46 0.62 7.29
C TRP A 32 -11.99 1.96 6.74
N GLY A 33 -11.10 2.75 6.13
CA GLY A 33 -11.45 4.04 5.53
C GLY A 33 -12.51 3.87 4.45
N LEU A 34 -12.26 2.97 3.50
CA LEU A 34 -13.16 2.66 2.39
C LEU A 34 -14.54 2.17 2.85
N ALA A 35 -14.60 1.24 3.81
CA ALA A 35 -15.87 0.70 4.31
C ALA A 35 -16.71 1.78 5.00
N ARG A 36 -16.07 2.77 5.64
CA ARG A 36 -16.76 3.87 6.32
C ARG A 36 -17.20 4.96 5.35
N SER A 37 -16.35 5.36 4.41
CA SER A 37 -16.64 6.43 3.46
C SER A 37 -17.58 6.01 2.33
N ALA A 38 -17.54 4.75 1.89
CA ALA A 38 -18.41 4.27 0.82
C ALA A 38 -19.89 4.30 1.23
N GLU A 39 -20.76 4.72 0.34
CA GLU A 39 -22.21 4.68 0.53
C GLU A 39 -22.79 3.30 0.18
N LEU A 40 -22.14 2.59 -0.75
CA LEU A 40 -22.49 1.26 -1.19
C LEU A 40 -21.24 0.38 -1.22
N VAL A 41 -21.32 -0.81 -0.60
CA VAL A 41 -20.27 -1.83 -0.69
C VAL A 41 -20.90 -3.12 -1.18
N VAL A 42 -20.40 -3.63 -2.31
CA VAL A 42 -20.96 -4.81 -2.97
C VAL A 42 -19.89 -5.83 -3.31
N LEU A 43 -20.28 -7.11 -3.27
CA LEU A 43 -19.64 -8.16 -4.03
C LEU A 43 -20.41 -8.30 -5.34
N ALA A 44 -19.72 -8.17 -6.47
CA ALA A 44 -20.34 -8.17 -7.79
C ALA A 44 -19.49 -8.91 -8.82
N GLU A 45 -20.09 -9.26 -9.95
CA GLU A 45 -19.39 -9.68 -11.15
C GLU A 45 -19.37 -8.53 -12.15
N VAL A 46 -18.21 -8.26 -12.75
CA VAL A 46 -18.07 -7.25 -13.81
C VAL A 46 -18.64 -7.83 -15.11
N THR A 47 -19.76 -7.33 -15.60
CA THR A 47 -20.40 -7.84 -16.81
C THR A 47 -19.86 -7.20 -18.08
N SER A 48 -19.60 -5.89 -18.04
CA SER A 48 -19.01 -5.17 -19.17
C SER A 48 -18.24 -3.93 -18.73
N ARG A 49 -17.44 -3.41 -19.67
CA ARG A 49 -16.68 -2.17 -19.55
C ARG A 49 -16.75 -1.45 -20.89
N GLU A 50 -17.22 -0.21 -20.90
CA GLU A 50 -17.44 0.57 -22.12
C GLU A 50 -17.01 2.03 -21.93
N PRO A 51 -16.58 2.75 -22.98
CA PRO A 51 -16.32 4.19 -22.87
C PRO A 51 -17.56 4.95 -22.39
N ALA A 52 -17.38 5.90 -21.48
CA ALA A 52 -18.47 6.76 -21.05
C ALA A 52 -18.94 7.66 -22.22
N PRO A 53 -20.22 8.00 -22.32
CA PRO A 53 -20.68 8.99 -23.29
C PRO A 53 -19.93 10.30 -23.09
N GLU A 54 -19.39 10.89 -24.17
CA GLU A 54 -18.70 12.17 -24.06
C GLU A 54 -19.65 13.20 -23.44
N PRO A 55 -19.23 13.91 -22.37
CA PRO A 55 -20.04 14.98 -21.82
C PRO A 55 -20.29 15.99 -22.94
N LYS A 56 -21.54 16.41 -23.11
CA LYS A 56 -21.88 17.51 -24.03
C LYS A 56 -21.07 18.70 -23.55
N ARG A 57 -20.04 19.10 -24.32
CA ARG A 57 -19.23 20.28 -24.00
C ARG A 57 -20.16 21.49 -23.99
N GLU A 58 -20.63 21.88 -22.82
CA GLU A 58 -21.19 23.20 -22.64
C GLU A 58 -20.04 24.17 -22.95
N GLN A 59 -20.19 24.91 -24.05
CA GLN A 59 -19.25 25.95 -24.43
C GLN A 59 -19.31 27.02 -23.34
N THR A 60 -18.50 26.89 -22.30
CA THR A 60 -18.28 27.97 -21.35
C THR A 60 -17.70 29.15 -22.13
N SER A 61 -18.35 30.31 -22.04
CA SER A 61 -18.06 31.52 -22.82
C SER A 61 -16.64 32.05 -22.67
N ASP A 62 -15.89 31.56 -21.69
CA ASP A 62 -14.64 32.18 -21.25
C ASP A 62 -13.40 31.65 -21.99
N GLY A 63 -13.56 30.74 -22.95
CA GLY A 63 -12.53 30.34 -23.93
C GLY A 63 -11.26 29.68 -23.36
N LEU A 64 -11.09 29.66 -22.04
CA LEU A 64 -10.07 28.90 -21.33
C LEU A 64 -10.55 27.46 -21.24
N ALA A 65 -10.11 26.65 -22.22
CA ALA A 65 -10.27 25.20 -22.22
C ALA A 65 -9.78 24.65 -20.87
N SER A 66 -10.73 24.36 -20.00
CA SER A 66 -10.47 23.91 -18.64
C SER A 66 -10.09 22.44 -18.69
N GLY A 67 -8.81 22.15 -18.49
CA GLY A 67 -8.29 20.81 -18.19
C GLY A 67 -8.28 19.81 -19.35
N VAL A 68 -7.26 18.96 -19.39
CA VAL A 68 -7.29 17.73 -20.17
C VAL A 68 -8.28 16.80 -19.44
N SER A 69 -9.50 16.67 -19.97
CA SER A 69 -10.45 15.66 -19.49
C SER A 69 -9.88 14.28 -19.83
N LEU A 70 -9.66 13.46 -18.80
CA LEU A 70 -9.20 12.09 -18.99
C LEU A 70 -10.34 11.24 -19.55
N PRO A 71 -10.03 10.19 -20.34
CA PRO A 71 -11.06 9.28 -20.83
C PRO A 71 -11.73 8.57 -19.66
N GLU A 72 -13.05 8.66 -19.64
CA GLU A 72 -13.90 8.00 -18.67
C GLU A 72 -14.48 6.72 -19.27
N GLU A 73 -14.63 5.70 -18.43
CA GLU A 73 -15.28 4.44 -18.74
C GLU A 73 -16.42 4.18 -17.75
N ILE A 74 -17.35 3.33 -18.15
CA ILE A 74 -18.44 2.80 -17.33
C ILE A 74 -18.26 1.29 -17.21
N ALA A 75 -18.13 0.80 -15.98
CA ALA A 75 -18.20 -0.62 -15.67
C ALA A 75 -19.63 -0.98 -15.24
N ARG A 76 -20.19 -2.05 -15.81
CA ARG A 76 -21.47 -2.60 -15.36
C ARG A 76 -21.21 -3.78 -14.44
N LEU A 77 -21.81 -3.74 -13.26
CA LEU A 77 -21.63 -4.74 -12.22
C LEU A 77 -22.95 -5.43 -11.94
N ARG A 78 -22.98 -6.78 -12.03
CA ARG A 78 -24.08 -7.59 -11.54
C ARG A 78 -23.87 -7.89 -10.07
N VAL A 79 -24.73 -7.35 -9.22
CA VAL A 79 -24.57 -7.42 -7.76
C VAL A 79 -24.92 -8.83 -7.28
N LEU A 80 -23.97 -9.47 -6.59
CA LEU A 80 -24.14 -10.79 -5.99
C LEU A 80 -24.56 -10.65 -4.52
N GLU A 81 -23.94 -9.72 -3.79
CA GLU A 81 -24.27 -9.39 -2.41
C GLU A 81 -24.06 -7.90 -2.12
N VAL A 82 -24.90 -7.35 -1.24
CA VAL A 82 -24.73 -6.00 -0.69
C VAL A 82 -24.28 -6.12 0.76
N TRP A 83 -23.14 -5.49 1.09
CA TRP A 83 -22.56 -5.48 2.42
C TRP A 83 -22.83 -4.18 3.18
N LYS A 84 -23.05 -3.07 2.45
CA LYS A 84 -23.47 -1.76 2.96
C LYS A 84 -24.25 -1.04 1.86
N GLY A 85 -25.25 -0.25 2.21
CA GLY A 85 -26.01 0.58 1.27
C GLY A 85 -27.30 -0.07 0.75
N PRO A 86 -27.95 0.54 -0.26
CA PRO A 86 -29.22 0.05 -0.81
C PRO A 86 -29.05 -1.30 -1.52
N LYS A 87 -30.11 -2.11 -1.51
CA LYS A 87 -30.16 -3.34 -2.30
C LYS A 87 -30.34 -3.00 -3.77
N LEU A 88 -29.39 -3.44 -4.60
CA LEU A 88 -29.40 -3.29 -6.06
C LEU A 88 -29.13 -4.65 -6.71
N ASP A 89 -29.70 -4.88 -7.88
CA ASP A 89 -29.41 -6.08 -8.69
C ASP A 89 -28.24 -5.82 -9.65
N GLU A 90 -28.12 -4.58 -10.13
CA GLU A 90 -27.02 -4.11 -10.98
C GLU A 90 -26.62 -2.69 -10.61
N VAL A 91 -25.37 -2.31 -10.90
CA VAL A 91 -24.86 -0.94 -10.74
C VAL A 91 -23.91 -0.59 -11.89
N ALA A 92 -24.06 0.62 -12.43
CA ALA A 92 -23.13 1.19 -13.41
C ALA A 92 -22.18 2.14 -12.68
N VAL A 93 -20.88 1.89 -12.79
CA VAL A 93 -19.82 2.64 -12.09
C VAL A 93 -18.99 3.40 -13.10
N ARG A 94 -18.97 4.73 -12.98
CA ARG A 94 -18.13 5.60 -13.80
C ARG A 94 -16.75 5.74 -13.15
N PHE A 95 -15.70 5.74 -13.97
CA PHE A 95 -14.33 5.94 -13.50
C PHE A 95 -13.40 6.47 -14.59
N GLU A 96 -12.34 7.15 -14.19
CA GLU A 96 -11.26 7.60 -15.08
C GLU A 96 -10.29 6.45 -15.35
N ALA A 97 -10.12 6.04 -16.61
CA ALA A 97 -9.37 4.83 -16.95
C ALA A 97 -7.84 5.05 -17.11
N GLU A 98 -7.40 6.29 -17.27
CA GLU A 98 -6.00 6.64 -17.61
C GLU A 98 -5.29 7.47 -16.54
N VAL A 99 -5.77 7.44 -15.29
CA VAL A 99 -5.11 8.12 -14.17
C VAL A 99 -3.79 7.43 -13.84
N LEU A 100 -2.69 8.19 -13.73
CA LEU A 100 -1.37 7.61 -13.46
C LEU A 100 -1.11 7.35 -11.96
N CYS A 101 -1.57 8.25 -11.09
CA CYS A 101 -1.30 8.17 -9.65
C CYS A 101 -2.37 8.93 -8.85
N PRO A 102 -3.25 8.23 -8.11
CA PRO A 102 -3.29 6.79 -7.89
C PRO A 102 -3.67 6.04 -9.16
N ALA A 103 -3.41 4.73 -9.21
CA ALA A 103 -3.90 3.91 -10.31
C ALA A 103 -5.44 3.95 -10.35
N PRO A 104 -6.05 3.77 -11.54
CA PRO A 104 -7.50 3.73 -11.67
C PRO A 104 -8.06 2.43 -11.03
N PRO A 105 -9.36 2.39 -10.72
CA PRO A 105 -10.01 1.15 -10.29
C PRO A 105 -9.95 0.07 -11.38
N SER A 106 -9.91 -1.19 -10.95
CA SER A 106 -9.78 -2.35 -11.85
C SER A 106 -11.11 -3.06 -12.02
N TYR A 107 -11.71 -2.90 -13.22
CA TYR A 107 -12.92 -3.60 -13.62
C TYR A 107 -12.64 -4.46 -14.87
N THR A 108 -12.33 -5.74 -14.66
CA THR A 108 -12.09 -6.69 -15.75
C THR A 108 -13.35 -7.54 -15.98
N PRO A 109 -13.97 -7.50 -17.17
CA PRO A 109 -15.16 -8.32 -17.46
C PRO A 109 -14.96 -9.80 -17.14
N GLY A 110 -15.98 -10.43 -16.54
CA GLY A 110 -15.98 -11.82 -16.07
C GLY A 110 -15.32 -12.05 -14.72
N GLN A 111 -14.71 -11.03 -14.10
CA GLN A 111 -14.12 -11.16 -12.76
C GLN A 111 -15.11 -10.76 -11.65
N ARG A 112 -14.96 -11.38 -10.49
CA ARG A 112 -15.61 -10.94 -9.26
C ARG A 112 -14.82 -9.79 -8.64
N VAL A 113 -15.54 -8.80 -8.12
CA VAL A 113 -14.98 -7.60 -7.50
C VAL A 113 -15.76 -7.25 -6.25
N ILE A 114 -15.03 -6.84 -5.22
CA ILE A 114 -15.58 -6.13 -4.07
C ILE A 114 -15.38 -4.65 -4.36
N ALA A 115 -16.49 -3.94 -4.58
CA ALA A 115 -16.48 -2.54 -4.97
C ALA A 115 -16.97 -1.65 -3.83
N PHE A 116 -16.19 -0.62 -3.52
CA PHE A 116 -16.51 0.44 -2.57
C PHE A 116 -16.94 1.67 -3.36
N LEU A 117 -18.20 2.04 -3.27
CA LEU A 117 -18.84 3.02 -4.15
C LEU A 117 -19.38 4.21 -3.36
N MET A 118 -19.27 5.41 -3.95
CA MET A 118 -19.88 6.66 -3.47
C MET A 118 -20.75 7.23 -4.59
N GLN A 119 -21.73 8.07 -4.23
CA GLN A 119 -22.60 8.70 -5.19
C GLN A 119 -22.22 10.18 -5.36
N ASP A 120 -22.08 10.63 -6.60
CA ASP A 120 -21.97 12.06 -6.92
C ASP A 120 -22.88 12.37 -8.11
N GLN A 121 -23.67 13.44 -7.99
CA GLN A 121 -24.64 13.87 -9.01
C GLN A 121 -25.58 12.76 -9.54
N GLY A 122 -25.87 11.76 -8.71
CA GLY A 122 -26.72 10.63 -9.07
C GLY A 122 -25.98 9.46 -9.75
N GLU A 123 -24.71 9.62 -10.10
CA GLU A 123 -23.85 8.57 -10.67
C GLU A 123 -23.01 7.89 -9.58
N TRP A 124 -22.70 6.60 -9.78
CA TRP A 124 -21.84 5.85 -8.87
C TRP A 124 -20.38 5.93 -9.32
N TYR A 125 -19.49 6.19 -8.38
CA TYR A 125 -18.04 6.23 -8.59
C TYR A 125 -17.32 5.32 -7.60
N THR A 126 -16.10 4.93 -7.94
CA THR A 126 -15.26 4.12 -7.04
C THR A 126 -14.61 4.98 -5.96
N ALA A 127 -14.83 4.65 -4.69
CA ALA A 127 -14.20 5.30 -3.55
C ALA A 127 -12.71 4.98 -3.50
N GLY A 128 -11.83 6.00 -3.41
CA GLY A 128 -10.38 5.76 -3.26
C GLY A 128 -9.70 5.13 -4.48
N LEU A 129 -10.27 5.29 -5.70
CA LEU A 129 -9.66 4.85 -6.97
C LEU A 129 -9.29 3.36 -6.96
N SER A 130 -8.06 2.98 -7.29
CA SER A 130 -7.62 1.57 -7.25
C SER A 130 -7.78 0.90 -5.88
N TYR A 131 -7.80 1.67 -4.79
CA TYR A 131 -8.07 1.12 -3.47
C TYR A 131 -9.53 0.68 -3.30
N GLY A 132 -10.47 1.27 -4.04
CA GLY A 132 -11.91 0.94 -3.97
C GLY A 132 -12.34 -0.32 -4.72
N THR A 133 -11.42 -1.00 -5.38
CA THR A 133 -11.65 -2.32 -5.98
C THR A 133 -10.76 -3.34 -5.31
N ARG A 134 -11.34 -4.46 -4.85
CA ARG A 134 -10.61 -5.63 -4.36
C ARG A 134 -11.04 -6.86 -5.12
N HIS A 135 -10.09 -7.74 -5.42
CA HIS A 135 -10.34 -9.02 -6.08
C HIS A 135 -10.00 -10.13 -5.09
N ALA A 136 -11.02 -10.89 -4.69
CA ALA A 136 -10.84 -12.06 -3.86
C ALA A 136 -10.72 -13.29 -4.78
N PRO A 137 -9.59 -14.04 -4.72
CA PRO A 137 -9.37 -15.18 -5.61
C PRO A 137 -10.28 -16.37 -5.28
N ASP A 138 -10.78 -16.45 -4.04
CA ASP A 138 -11.57 -17.56 -3.53
C ASP A 138 -12.63 -17.11 -2.52
N THR A 139 -13.54 -18.02 -2.18
CA THR A 139 -14.67 -17.76 -1.28
C THR A 139 -14.25 -17.52 0.17
N SER A 140 -13.10 -18.06 0.61
CA SER A 140 -12.56 -17.82 1.95
C SER A 140 -12.09 -16.36 2.08
N THR A 141 -11.40 -15.87 1.05
CA THR A 141 -10.97 -14.47 0.97
C THR A 141 -12.17 -13.52 0.88
N GLU A 142 -13.21 -13.88 0.12
CA GLU A 142 -14.48 -13.12 0.10
C GLU A 142 -15.11 -13.04 1.50
N ALA A 143 -15.15 -14.15 2.23
CA ALA A 143 -15.70 -14.19 3.58
C ALA A 143 -14.89 -13.34 4.57
N ALA A 144 -13.56 -13.30 4.42
CA ALA A 144 -12.69 -12.44 5.21
C ALA A 144 -13.00 -10.95 4.98
N TYR A 145 -13.07 -10.53 3.71
CA TYR A 145 -13.46 -9.15 3.37
C TYR A 145 -14.86 -8.81 3.87
N ARG A 146 -15.86 -9.69 3.65
CA ARG A 146 -17.24 -9.49 4.11
C ARG A 146 -17.28 -9.23 5.62
N THR A 147 -16.54 -10.03 6.38
CA THR A 147 -16.46 -9.91 7.85
C THR A 147 -15.80 -8.59 8.23
N ALA A 148 -14.63 -8.27 7.67
CA ALA A 148 -13.90 -7.05 8.00
C ALA A 148 -14.65 -5.77 7.64
N VAL A 149 -15.38 -5.74 6.51
CA VAL A 149 -16.23 -4.62 6.11
C VAL A 149 -17.37 -4.43 7.11
N ARG A 150 -18.09 -5.51 7.46
CA ARG A 150 -19.19 -5.44 8.44
C ARG A 150 -18.71 -4.96 9.80
N GLU A 151 -17.55 -5.44 10.25
CA GLU A 151 -16.94 -4.97 11.50
C GLU A 151 -16.57 -3.48 11.43
N ALA A 152 -15.97 -3.00 10.34
CA ALA A 152 -15.60 -1.60 10.18
C ALA A 152 -16.82 -0.65 10.15
N VAL A 153 -17.91 -1.11 9.52
CA VAL A 153 -19.19 -0.37 9.46
C VAL A 153 -19.86 -0.32 10.83
N ALA A 154 -19.84 -1.42 11.58
CA ALA A 154 -20.49 -1.51 12.89
C ALA A 154 -19.68 -0.88 14.03
N ALA A 155 -18.36 -0.74 13.86
CA ALA A 155 -17.48 -0.24 14.91
C ALA A 155 -17.64 1.27 15.15
N GLU A 156 -17.44 1.66 16.42
CA GLU A 156 -17.33 3.06 16.81
C GLU A 156 -16.12 3.72 16.13
N ASP A 157 -16.26 4.99 15.76
CA ASP A 157 -15.17 5.78 15.19
C ASP A 157 -14.20 6.29 16.26
N SER A 158 -13.62 5.36 17.00
CA SER A 158 -12.65 5.64 18.06
C SER A 158 -11.33 4.95 17.75
N ASP A 159 -10.23 5.48 18.29
CA ASP A 159 -8.91 4.83 18.20
C ASP A 159 -8.95 3.41 18.76
N ALA A 160 -9.72 3.16 19.83
CA ALA A 160 -9.88 1.82 20.39
C ALA A 160 -10.56 0.85 19.40
N GLY A 161 -11.64 1.29 18.73
CA GLY A 161 -12.33 0.51 17.70
C GLY A 161 -11.43 0.23 16.49
N ARG A 162 -10.70 1.26 16.02
CA ARG A 162 -9.72 1.17 14.92
C ARG A 162 -8.59 0.20 15.24
N ILE A 163 -8.04 0.25 16.47
CA ILE A 163 -6.97 -0.67 16.89
C ILE A 163 -7.49 -2.11 16.93
N ASP A 164 -8.65 -2.34 17.54
CA ASP A 164 -9.19 -3.69 17.67
C ASP A 164 -9.54 -4.33 16.32
N TRP A 165 -10.13 -3.55 15.41
CA TRP A 165 -10.33 -3.95 14.02
C TRP A 165 -9.00 -4.21 13.31
N GLY A 166 -8.03 -3.28 13.42
CA GLY A 166 -6.74 -3.39 12.76
C GLY A 166 -5.96 -4.64 13.20
N LEU A 167 -6.07 -5.04 14.47
CA LEU A 167 -5.47 -6.27 14.99
C LEU A 167 -6.14 -7.53 14.44
N ARG A 168 -7.46 -7.52 14.19
CA ARG A 168 -8.16 -8.62 13.51
C ARG A 168 -7.78 -8.71 12.04
N ALA A 169 -7.81 -7.58 11.34
CA ALA A 169 -7.41 -7.51 9.93
C ALA A 169 -5.95 -7.94 9.73
N ALA A 170 -5.02 -7.47 10.57
CA ALA A 170 -3.60 -7.86 10.55
C ALA A 170 -3.37 -9.36 10.75
N ALA A 171 -4.29 -10.05 11.42
CA ALA A 171 -4.21 -11.49 11.64
C ALA A 171 -4.57 -12.31 10.40
N HIS A 172 -5.36 -11.75 9.47
CA HIS A 172 -5.73 -12.41 8.23
C HIS A 172 -4.72 -12.05 7.12
N PRO A 173 -4.06 -13.00 6.46
CA PRO A 173 -3.03 -12.70 5.45
C PRO A 173 -3.50 -11.72 4.36
N GLU A 174 -4.70 -11.93 3.80
CA GLU A 174 -5.23 -11.10 2.72
C GLU A 174 -5.64 -9.68 3.15
N LEU A 175 -5.86 -9.45 4.44
CA LEU A 175 -6.24 -8.14 5.00
C LEU A 175 -5.09 -7.49 5.78
N ARG A 176 -3.92 -8.15 5.77
CA ARG A 176 -2.84 -7.80 6.67
C ARG A 176 -2.31 -6.41 6.43
N TRP A 177 -2.18 -6.05 5.15
CA TRP A 177 -1.75 -4.72 4.76
C TRP A 177 -2.71 -3.65 5.29
N ASP A 178 -4.03 -3.83 5.11
CA ASP A 178 -5.04 -2.88 5.60
C ASP A 178 -4.98 -2.71 7.13
N GLY A 179 -4.85 -3.83 7.85
CA GLY A 179 -4.74 -3.82 9.30
C GLY A 179 -3.47 -3.11 9.79
N LEU A 180 -2.29 -3.51 9.29
CA LEU A 180 -1.01 -2.95 9.74
C LEU A 180 -0.84 -1.49 9.34
N TYR A 181 -1.23 -1.11 8.12
CA TYR A 181 -1.16 0.28 7.68
C TYR A 181 -2.10 1.16 8.51
N GLY A 182 -3.33 0.68 8.77
CA GLY A 182 -4.26 1.32 9.69
C GLY A 182 -3.64 1.54 11.07
N LEU A 183 -3.04 0.50 11.68
CA LEU A 183 -2.40 0.62 13.00
C LEU A 183 -1.20 1.58 12.99
N ALA A 184 -0.40 1.59 11.93
CA ALA A 184 0.79 2.44 11.83
C ALA A 184 0.48 3.93 11.62
N THR A 185 -0.74 4.27 11.17
CA THR A 185 -1.18 5.66 10.96
C THR A 185 -1.90 6.26 12.16
N LEU A 186 -2.17 5.47 13.20
CA LEU A 186 -2.79 5.95 14.43
C LEU A 186 -1.79 6.74 15.28
N SER A 187 -2.30 7.75 15.97
CA SER A 187 -1.51 8.52 16.95
C SER A 187 -1.33 7.76 18.27
N THR A 188 -2.27 6.88 18.61
CA THR A 188 -2.25 6.09 19.84
C THR A 188 -1.32 4.87 19.70
N PRO A 189 -0.26 4.76 20.52
CA PRO A 189 0.64 3.61 20.47
C PRO A 189 -0.05 2.33 20.95
N LEU A 190 0.36 1.19 20.38
CA LEU A 190 -0.14 -0.12 20.81
C LEU A 190 0.32 -0.43 22.24
N THR A 191 -0.63 -0.86 23.07
CA THR A 191 -0.34 -1.43 24.39
C THR A 191 0.43 -2.75 24.25
N ARG A 192 1.11 -3.18 25.31
CA ARG A 192 1.85 -4.45 25.32
C ARG A 192 0.97 -5.66 25.00
N ALA A 193 -0.29 -5.67 25.45
CA ALA A 193 -1.23 -6.75 25.14
C ALA A 193 -1.62 -6.78 23.64
N GLN A 194 -1.76 -5.60 23.03
CA GLN A 194 -2.04 -5.46 21.60
C GLN A 194 -0.82 -5.88 20.76
N GLN A 195 0.39 -5.46 21.15
CA GLN A 195 1.64 -5.94 20.53
C GLN A 195 1.78 -7.46 20.65
N GLN A 196 1.46 -8.05 21.81
CA GLN A 196 1.47 -9.50 21.99
C GLN A 196 0.46 -10.19 21.06
N ARG A 197 -0.75 -9.64 20.90
CA ARG A 197 -1.77 -10.18 19.98
C ARG A 197 -1.26 -10.16 18.54
N LEU A 198 -0.69 -9.02 18.10
CA LEU A 198 -0.11 -8.87 16.76
C LEU A 198 1.09 -9.82 16.54
N ALA A 199 1.97 -9.96 17.53
CA ALA A 199 3.10 -10.87 17.46
C ALA A 199 2.63 -12.33 17.31
N ARG A 200 1.59 -12.74 18.05
CA ARG A 200 1.03 -14.10 17.94
C ARG A 200 0.47 -14.38 16.54
N SER A 201 -0.26 -13.43 15.95
CA SER A 201 -0.84 -13.62 14.62
C SER A 201 0.23 -13.67 13.52
N PHE A 202 1.27 -12.83 13.62
CA PHE A 202 2.42 -12.92 12.72
C PHE A 202 3.16 -14.26 12.88
N ILE A 203 3.40 -14.71 14.12
CA ILE A 203 4.06 -16.01 14.38
C ILE A 203 3.29 -17.18 13.76
N SER A 204 1.94 -17.15 13.80
CA SER A 204 1.13 -18.22 13.21
C SER A 204 1.08 -18.19 11.68
N ALA A 205 1.23 -17.02 11.07
CA ALA A 205 1.15 -16.85 9.63
C ALA A 205 2.10 -15.72 9.19
N PRO A 206 3.42 -15.99 9.08
CA PRO A 206 4.42 -14.96 8.80
C PRO A 206 4.21 -14.31 7.44
N SER A 207 4.63 -13.04 7.30
CA SER A 207 4.61 -12.33 6.02
C SER A 207 5.91 -12.52 5.24
N LEU A 208 5.77 -12.76 3.94
CA LEU A 208 6.88 -12.82 2.97
C LEU A 208 6.78 -11.67 1.95
N ASP A 209 6.14 -10.57 2.36
CA ASP A 209 5.88 -9.38 1.54
C ASP A 209 6.21 -8.10 2.34
N GLY A 210 5.87 -6.95 1.74
CA GLY A 210 6.12 -5.63 2.34
C GLY A 210 5.49 -5.42 3.72
N THR A 211 4.52 -6.22 4.15
CA THR A 211 3.93 -6.14 5.49
C THR A 211 4.88 -6.61 6.60
N LEU A 212 5.98 -7.30 6.26
CA LEU A 212 7.02 -7.65 7.22
C LEU A 212 7.66 -6.39 7.85
N THR A 213 7.93 -5.35 7.06
CA THR A 213 8.53 -4.11 7.58
C THR A 213 7.58 -3.39 8.53
N MET A 214 6.30 -3.28 8.16
CA MET A 214 5.27 -2.68 9.01
C MET A 214 5.12 -3.44 10.33
N THR A 215 5.15 -4.77 10.28
CA THR A 215 5.10 -5.61 11.48
C THR A 215 6.29 -5.35 12.39
N LEU A 216 7.51 -5.28 11.84
CA LEU A 216 8.72 -5.01 12.61
C LEU A 216 8.72 -3.60 13.21
N GLU A 217 8.20 -2.61 12.52
CA GLU A 217 8.04 -1.24 13.02
C GLU A 217 7.07 -1.19 14.21
N LEU A 218 5.88 -1.79 14.07
CA LEU A 218 4.86 -1.83 15.13
C LEU A 218 5.28 -2.65 16.35
N LEU A 219 6.14 -3.65 16.15
CA LEU A 219 6.67 -4.52 17.20
C LEU A 219 8.08 -4.15 17.65
N ALA A 220 8.65 -3.02 17.22
CA ALA A 220 10.05 -2.66 17.46
C ALA A 220 10.45 -2.76 18.94
N THR A 221 9.55 -2.41 19.86
CA THR A 221 9.77 -2.40 21.31
C THR A 221 9.27 -3.65 22.05
N TYR A 222 8.67 -4.62 21.34
CA TYR A 222 8.07 -5.82 21.96
C TYR A 222 9.07 -6.99 22.00
N PRO A 223 9.68 -7.34 23.14
CA PRO A 223 10.68 -8.42 23.19
C PRO A 223 10.03 -9.81 23.06
N SER A 224 10.53 -10.64 22.13
CA SER A 224 10.04 -12.02 21.97
C SER A 224 11.01 -12.86 21.12
N ALA A 225 11.73 -13.78 21.77
CA ALA A 225 12.66 -14.69 21.08
C ALA A 225 11.95 -15.55 20.01
N ARG A 226 10.70 -15.93 20.24
CA ARG A 226 9.90 -16.68 19.27
C ARG A 226 9.55 -15.83 18.03
N LEU A 227 9.24 -14.55 18.22
CA LEU A 227 9.03 -13.63 17.11
C LEU A 227 10.31 -13.48 16.30
N ASP A 228 11.44 -13.29 16.99
CA ASP A 228 12.74 -13.09 16.35
C ASP A 228 13.17 -14.31 15.53
N ALA A 229 12.94 -15.53 16.04
CA ALA A 229 13.18 -16.77 15.31
C ALA A 229 12.31 -16.89 14.04
N VAL A 230 11.03 -16.48 14.11
CA VAL A 230 10.12 -16.49 12.95
C VAL A 230 10.53 -15.44 11.92
N VAL A 231 10.92 -14.24 12.35
CA VAL A 231 11.43 -13.19 11.44
C VAL A 231 12.72 -13.67 10.76
N ALA A 232 13.64 -14.29 11.50
CA ALA A 232 14.84 -14.87 10.92
C ALA A 232 14.50 -15.94 9.86
N SER A 233 13.47 -16.76 10.13
CA SER A 233 13.01 -17.79 9.20
C SER A 233 12.35 -17.20 7.94
N ALA A 234 11.56 -16.13 8.08
CA ALA A 234 11.01 -15.39 6.95
C ALA A 234 12.10 -14.74 6.09
N LEU A 235 13.11 -14.13 6.71
CA LEU A 235 14.27 -13.59 6.00
C LEU A 235 15.11 -14.68 5.34
N GLU A 236 15.23 -15.86 5.96
CA GLU A 236 15.87 -17.02 5.33
C GLU A 236 15.12 -17.49 4.09
N GLU A 237 13.79 -17.54 4.12
CA GLU A 237 13.01 -17.91 2.94
C GLU A 237 13.17 -16.89 1.81
N LEU A 238 13.21 -15.59 2.16
CA LEU A 238 13.41 -14.50 1.20
C LEU A 238 14.83 -14.42 0.65
N LEU A 239 15.86 -14.73 1.44
CA LEU A 239 17.29 -14.47 1.12
C LEU A 239 18.17 -15.72 1.02
N GLY A 240 17.70 -16.86 1.51
CA GLY A 240 18.48 -18.09 1.71
C GLY A 240 18.61 -18.98 0.48
N GLY A 241 17.88 -18.69 -0.61
CA GLY A 241 18.05 -19.39 -1.87
C GLY A 241 19.46 -19.21 -2.44
N ASP A 242 20.16 -20.32 -2.69
CA ASP A 242 21.45 -20.30 -3.40
C ASP A 242 21.29 -19.88 -4.87
N ASP A 243 20.08 -19.96 -5.40
CA ASP A 243 19.78 -19.59 -6.77
C ASP A 243 20.02 -18.09 -7.00
N PRO A 244 21.07 -17.70 -7.76
CA PRO A 244 21.34 -16.31 -8.09
C PRO A 244 20.30 -15.72 -9.04
N GLU A 245 19.49 -16.54 -9.72
CA GLU A 245 18.45 -16.11 -10.65
C GLU A 245 17.11 -15.78 -10.00
N SER A 246 16.93 -16.07 -8.70
CA SER A 246 15.79 -15.56 -7.90
C SER A 246 15.88 -14.05 -7.62
N ALA A 247 16.18 -13.26 -8.66
CA ALA A 247 16.40 -11.82 -8.66
C ALA A 247 15.19 -11.01 -8.16
N ASN A 248 14.03 -11.63 -7.94
CA ASN A 248 12.84 -10.98 -7.39
C ASN A 248 13.10 -10.27 -6.05
N VAL A 249 14.07 -10.74 -5.26
CA VAL A 249 14.37 -10.16 -3.94
C VAL A 249 14.93 -8.73 -4.03
N SER A 250 15.71 -8.42 -5.07
CA SER A 250 16.29 -7.07 -5.21
C SER A 250 15.35 -6.05 -5.85
N GLU A 251 14.30 -6.53 -6.51
CA GLU A 251 13.20 -5.67 -6.99
C GLU A 251 12.27 -5.26 -5.83
N GLN A 252 12.24 -6.05 -4.77
CA GLN A 252 11.49 -5.78 -3.55
C GLN A 252 12.25 -4.80 -2.64
N GLY A 253 12.08 -3.51 -2.91
CA GLY A 253 12.76 -2.43 -2.16
C GLY A 253 12.53 -2.42 -0.64
N TRP A 254 11.60 -3.22 -0.11
CA TRP A 254 11.31 -3.35 1.31
C TRP A 254 12.21 -4.37 2.05
N VAL A 255 12.83 -5.34 1.36
CA VAL A 255 13.66 -6.38 2.00
C VAL A 255 14.88 -5.80 2.72
N PRO A 256 15.67 -4.86 2.14
CA PRO A 256 16.75 -4.21 2.87
C PRO A 256 16.29 -3.53 4.17
N GLN A 257 15.11 -2.90 4.13
CA GLN A 257 14.52 -2.23 5.30
C GLN A 257 14.13 -3.26 6.36
N ALA A 258 13.53 -4.39 5.98
CA ALA A 258 13.19 -5.47 6.91
C ALA A 258 14.44 -6.02 7.61
N LEU A 259 15.52 -6.22 6.86
CA LEU A 259 16.80 -6.68 7.40
C LEU A 259 17.38 -5.67 8.41
N ASP A 260 17.36 -4.38 8.08
CA ASP A 260 17.87 -3.33 8.98
C ASP A 260 17.02 -3.21 10.27
N LEU A 261 15.69 -3.25 10.13
CA LEU A 261 14.77 -3.24 11.27
C LEU A 261 15.02 -4.44 12.19
N PHE A 262 15.21 -5.62 11.61
CA PHE A 262 15.48 -6.83 12.36
C PHE A 262 16.85 -6.79 13.07
N ALA A 263 17.91 -6.35 12.38
CA ALA A 263 19.22 -6.19 13.00
C ALA A 263 19.19 -5.19 14.16
N THR A 264 18.51 -4.04 13.98
CA THR A 264 18.32 -3.03 15.03
C THR A 264 17.59 -3.60 16.24
N ARG A 265 16.53 -4.37 15.99
CA ARG A 265 15.76 -5.05 17.03
C ARG A 265 16.58 -6.06 17.82
N LEU A 266 17.56 -6.71 17.21
CA LEU A 266 18.51 -7.61 17.88
C LEU A 266 19.69 -6.88 18.56
N GLY A 267 19.64 -5.54 18.63
CA GLY A 267 20.66 -4.73 19.30
C GLY A 267 21.89 -4.43 18.45
N ARG A 268 21.91 -4.81 17.17
CA ARG A 268 22.98 -4.43 16.24
C ARG A 268 22.68 -3.04 15.67
N PRO A 269 23.51 -2.01 15.95
CA PRO A 269 23.32 -0.70 15.36
C PRO A 269 23.41 -0.80 13.85
N THR A 270 22.37 -0.37 13.15
CA THR A 270 22.41 -0.26 11.69
C THR A 270 22.77 1.16 11.31
N ALA A 271 23.71 1.33 10.38
CA ALA A 271 23.86 2.62 9.73
C ALA A 271 22.55 2.88 8.99
N VAL A 272 21.78 3.90 9.42
CA VAL A 272 20.50 4.26 8.81
C VAL A 272 20.70 4.33 7.30
N ARG A 273 20.22 3.32 6.56
CA ARG A 273 20.21 3.41 5.11
C ARG A 273 19.25 4.55 4.80
N LYS A 274 19.76 5.64 4.22
CA LYS A 274 18.87 6.62 3.58
C LYS A 274 17.98 5.82 2.65
N ARG A 275 16.64 5.95 2.79
CA ARG A 275 15.66 5.37 1.87
C ARG A 275 15.92 5.92 0.47
N MET A 276 16.89 5.35 -0.23
CA MET A 276 17.11 5.59 -1.64
C MET A 276 16.20 4.61 -2.35
N SER A 277 15.20 5.11 -3.08
CA SER A 277 14.46 4.24 -3.98
C SER A 277 15.45 3.59 -4.96
N VAL A 278 15.16 2.37 -5.39
CA VAL A 278 15.96 1.69 -6.42
C VAL A 278 16.11 2.58 -7.66
N ALA A 279 15.07 3.34 -8.02
CA ALA A 279 15.13 4.35 -9.08
C ALA A 279 16.14 5.48 -8.80
N VAL A 280 16.26 5.96 -7.56
CA VAL A 280 17.26 6.96 -7.17
C VAL A 280 18.66 6.36 -7.16
N ALA A 281 18.84 5.12 -6.72
CA ALA A 281 20.11 4.40 -6.81
C ALA A 281 20.54 4.19 -8.27
N ILE A 282 19.63 3.73 -9.12
CA ILE A 282 19.85 3.57 -10.57
C ILE A 282 20.21 4.90 -11.20
N ARG A 283 19.46 6.00 -10.93
CA ARG A 283 19.79 7.33 -11.47
C ARG A 283 21.14 7.85 -10.96
N SER A 284 21.47 7.59 -9.70
CA SER A 284 22.74 8.01 -9.10
C SER A 284 23.93 7.29 -9.75
N GLU A 285 23.82 5.98 -9.96
CA GLU A 285 24.86 5.19 -10.63
C GLU A 285 24.93 5.46 -12.13
N ALA A 286 23.79 5.63 -12.80
CA ALA A 286 23.71 6.03 -14.20
C ALA A 286 24.40 7.37 -14.48
N ARG A 287 24.38 8.31 -13.52
CA ARG A 287 25.10 9.58 -13.64
C ARG A 287 26.62 9.42 -13.50
N LYS A 288 27.10 8.37 -12.82
CA LYS A 288 28.54 8.13 -12.60
C LYS A 288 29.19 7.32 -13.73
N GLN A 289 28.42 6.51 -14.46
CA GLN A 289 28.95 5.63 -15.51
C GLN A 289 28.65 6.15 -16.92
N LYS A 290 29.65 6.16 -17.81
CA LYS A 290 29.49 6.52 -19.24
C LYS A 290 28.63 5.53 -20.04
N LYS A 291 28.38 4.34 -19.50
CA LYS A 291 27.49 3.32 -20.06
C LYS A 291 26.52 2.91 -18.97
N PHE A 292 25.22 2.88 -19.28
CA PHE A 292 24.20 2.45 -18.33
C PHE A 292 24.43 0.97 -18.02
N PRO A 293 24.72 0.59 -16.76
CA PRO A 293 24.74 -0.81 -16.39
C PRO A 293 23.34 -1.40 -16.64
N ASN A 294 23.30 -2.64 -17.13
CA ASN A 294 22.05 -3.38 -17.32
C ASN A 294 21.31 -3.44 -15.98
N SER A 295 20.04 -3.02 -15.93
CA SER A 295 19.24 -3.02 -14.70
C SER A 295 19.27 -4.38 -14.00
N LYS A 296 19.28 -5.48 -14.76
CA LYS A 296 19.43 -6.85 -14.24
C LYS A 296 20.73 -7.05 -13.46
N GLN A 297 21.84 -6.49 -13.91
CA GLN A 297 23.12 -6.61 -13.22
C GLN A 297 23.11 -5.85 -11.88
N ILE A 298 22.52 -4.65 -11.86
CA ILE A 298 22.37 -3.86 -10.62
C ILE A 298 21.50 -4.62 -9.62
N SER A 299 20.35 -5.16 -10.08
CA SER A 299 19.47 -5.99 -9.27
C SER A 299 20.20 -7.22 -8.72
N LEU A 300 20.99 -7.91 -9.54
CA LEU A 300 21.75 -9.09 -9.10
C LEU A 300 22.83 -8.74 -8.07
N GLU A 301 23.59 -7.66 -8.28
CA GLU A 301 24.59 -7.20 -7.32
C GLU A 301 23.96 -6.79 -5.98
N HIS A 302 22.80 -6.14 -6.02
CA HIS A 302 22.04 -5.80 -4.83
C HIS A 302 21.56 -7.05 -4.08
N ALA A 303 21.00 -8.04 -4.80
CA ALA A 303 20.60 -9.32 -4.20
C ALA A 303 21.78 -10.03 -3.53
N ARG A 304 22.92 -10.16 -4.23
CA ARG A 304 24.15 -10.77 -3.68
C ARG A 304 24.65 -10.05 -2.43
N ARG A 305 24.59 -8.72 -2.42
CA ARG A 305 24.95 -7.91 -1.25
C ARG A 305 24.04 -8.24 -0.06
N MET A 306 22.72 -8.27 -0.26
CA MET A 306 21.76 -8.60 0.82
C MET A 306 21.99 -10.00 1.38
N ARG A 307 22.21 -11.01 0.52
CA ARG A 307 22.52 -12.38 0.98
C ARG A 307 23.81 -12.46 1.79
N ARG A 308 24.82 -11.67 1.43
CA ARG A 308 26.05 -11.57 2.22
C ARG A 308 25.78 -10.92 3.58
N GLU A 309 25.08 -9.79 3.62
CA GLU A 309 24.71 -9.10 4.87
C GLU A 309 23.89 -10.01 5.79
N TRP A 310 22.95 -10.77 5.22
CA TRP A 310 22.17 -11.76 5.96
C TRP A 310 23.02 -12.90 6.53
N ARG A 311 23.93 -13.50 5.75
CA ARG A 311 24.86 -14.54 6.24
C ARG A 311 25.77 -14.01 7.36
N GLU A 312 26.25 -12.78 7.24
CA GLU A 312 27.05 -12.13 8.28
C GLU A 312 26.23 -11.94 9.56
N LEU A 313 24.99 -11.44 9.46
CA LEU A 313 24.09 -11.26 10.59
C LEU A 313 23.78 -12.60 11.29
N LYS A 314 23.48 -13.65 10.53
CA LYS A 314 23.25 -15.00 11.08
C LYS A 314 24.45 -15.51 11.89
N ARG A 315 25.66 -15.35 11.35
CA ARG A 315 26.90 -15.79 12.01
C ARG A 315 27.18 -14.99 13.27
N GLU A 316 27.04 -13.67 13.22
CA GLU A 316 27.29 -12.75 14.34
C GLU A 316 26.33 -13.00 15.51
N LEU A 317 25.05 -13.25 15.21
CA LEU A 317 24.00 -13.39 16.21
C LEU A 317 23.58 -14.85 16.46
N HIS A 318 24.35 -15.81 15.94
CA HIS A 318 24.10 -17.25 16.06
C HIS A 318 22.67 -17.66 15.69
N LEU A 319 22.10 -17.06 14.64
CA LEU A 319 20.75 -17.36 14.19
C LEU A 319 20.69 -18.70 13.44
N ALA A 320 19.75 -19.55 13.83
CA ALA A 320 19.45 -20.82 13.17
C ALA A 320 18.00 -20.82 12.67
N PRO A 321 17.70 -20.13 11.55
CA PRO A 321 16.35 -20.09 11.00
C PRO A 321 15.88 -21.50 10.63
N THR A 322 14.60 -21.77 10.87
CA THR A 322 13.95 -23.03 10.52
C THR A 322 13.01 -22.80 9.34
N PRO A 323 12.81 -23.76 8.43
CA PRO A 323 11.81 -23.61 7.37
C PRO A 323 10.45 -23.21 7.95
N LEU A 324 9.82 -22.20 7.36
CA LEU A 324 8.47 -21.82 7.75
C LEU A 324 7.49 -22.95 7.39
N PRO A 325 6.39 -23.11 8.15
CA PRO A 325 5.32 -24.01 7.73
C PRO A 325 4.88 -23.63 6.32
N GLN A 326 4.94 -24.59 5.39
CA GLN A 326 4.45 -24.34 4.03
C GLN A 326 2.99 -23.88 4.14
N ARG A 327 2.70 -22.72 3.56
CA ARG A 327 1.33 -22.27 3.42
C ARG A 327 0.63 -23.33 2.58
N ALA A 328 -0.39 -23.98 3.13
CA ALA A 328 -1.18 -24.94 2.35
C ALA A 328 -1.58 -24.23 1.05
N ALA A 329 -1.27 -24.85 -0.09
CA ALA A 329 -1.74 -24.31 -1.35
C ALA A 329 -3.26 -24.16 -1.26
N PRO A 330 -3.83 -23.04 -1.76
CA PRO A 330 -5.28 -22.93 -1.82
C PRO A 330 -5.82 -24.17 -2.53
N GLU A 331 -6.75 -24.89 -1.88
CA GLU A 331 -7.43 -26.00 -2.53
C GLU A 331 -8.14 -25.46 -3.78
N PRO A 332 -7.99 -26.12 -4.94
CA PRO A 332 -8.45 -25.60 -6.23
C PRO A 332 -9.98 -25.51 -6.36
#